data_AF-A0A2G2KGN6-F1
#
_entry.id   AF-A0A2G2KGN6-F1
#
_cell.length_a   1.000
_cell.length_b   1.000
_cell.length_c   1.000
_cell.angle_alpha   90.00
_cell.angle_beta   90.00
_cell.angle_gamma   90.00
#
_symmetry.space_group_name_H-M   'P 1'
#
loop_
_entity.id
_entity.type
_entity.pdbx_description
1 polymer ?
#
loop_
_entity_poly.entity_id
_entity_poly.type
_entity_poly.pdbx_seq_one_letter_code
_entity_poly.pdbx_strand_id
1 'polypeptide(L)' 'MSILMVNEYAEFNTLKELLGATDGNLASHIKALEKAEFIHIEKQFIGKKPNTRYSTSKLGKLEFKKHINALEKLIKQ' A
#
# COMPACT_ATOMS: atom_id res chain seq x y z
N MET A 1 -2.27 -2.26 -1.29
CA MET A 1 -3.21 -1.17 -1.59
C MET A 1 -4.44 -1.19 -0.69
N SER A 2 -5.18 -2.29 -0.54
CA SER A 2 -6.42 -2.38 0.27
C SER A 2 -6.33 -1.75 1.67
N ILE A 3 -5.29 -2.09 2.46
CA ILE A 3 -5.08 -1.50 3.79
C ILE A 3 -4.88 0.03 3.72
N LEU A 4 -4.15 0.52 2.72
CA LEU A 4 -3.86 1.94 2.53
C LEU A 4 -5.06 2.73 1.98
N MET A 5 -6.12 2.06 1.53
CA MET A 5 -7.35 2.72 1.08
C MET A 5 -8.27 3.10 2.23
N VAL A 6 -8.15 2.40 3.35
CA VAL A 6 -9.01 2.58 4.53
C VAL A 6 -8.27 3.20 5.72
N ASN A 7 -6.95 3.28 5.66
CA ASN A 7 -6.11 3.95 6.65
C ASN A 7 -5.43 5.16 6.01
N GLU A 8 -5.18 6.22 6.80
CA GLU A 8 -4.41 7.37 6.33
C GLU A 8 -2.97 6.98 5.97
N TYR A 9 -2.38 6.10 6.78
CA TYR A 9 -1.10 5.47 6.52
C TYR A 9 -1.01 4.11 7.22
N ALA A 10 0.00 3.33 6.88
CA ALA A 10 0.41 2.15 7.63
C ALA A 10 1.94 2.04 7.67
N GLU A 11 2.47 1.35 8.67
CA GLU A 11 3.90 1.05 8.79
C GLU A 11 4.24 -0.29 8.13
N PHE A 12 5.52 -0.53 7.84
CA PHE A 12 5.97 -1.77 7.18
C PHE A 12 5.51 -3.02 7.94
N ASN A 13 5.75 -3.06 9.26
CA ASN A 13 5.38 -4.21 10.09
C ASN A 13 3.86 -4.39 10.16
N THR A 14 3.09 -3.30 10.26
CA THR A 14 1.62 -3.37 10.22
C THR A 14 1.12 -3.96 8.90
N LEU A 15 1.68 -3.52 7.77
CA LEU A 15 1.33 -4.07 6.45
C LEU A 15 1.72 -5.55 6.36
N LYS A 16 2.89 -5.93 6.86
CA LYS A 16 3.38 -7.31 6.86
C LYS A 16 2.43 -8.23 7.64
N GLU A 17 2.07 -7.83 8.85
CA GLU A 17 1.19 -8.60 9.73
C GLU A 17 -0.22 -8.73 9.14
N LEU A 18 -0.84 -7.62 8.74
CA LEU A 18 -2.21 -7.62 8.23
C LEU A 18 -2.37 -8.33 6.87
N LEU A 19 -1.31 -8.37 6.05
CA LEU A 19 -1.32 -9.06 4.76
C LEU A 19 -0.80 -10.50 4.84
N GLY A 20 -0.26 -10.94 5.99
CA GLY A 20 0.45 -12.21 6.10
C GLY A 20 1.63 -12.32 5.13
N ALA A 21 2.26 -11.19 4.80
CA ALA A 21 3.32 -11.12 3.80
C ALA A 21 4.70 -11.42 4.41
N THR A 22 5.61 -11.89 3.57
CA THR A 22 7.05 -11.91 3.92
C THR A 22 7.69 -10.57 3.57
N ASP A 23 8.84 -10.26 4.18
CA ASP A 23 9.54 -8.99 3.96
C ASP A 23 9.89 -8.77 2.48
N GLY A 24 10.36 -9.82 1.80
CA GLY A 24 10.70 -9.77 0.38
C GLY A 24 9.49 -9.57 -0.53
N ASN A 25 8.36 -10.21 -0.21
CA ASN A 25 7.11 -9.99 -0.92
C ASN A 25 6.63 -8.54 -0.76
N LEU A 26 6.55 -8.06 0.48
CA LEU A 26 6.07 -6.72 0.79
C LEU A 26 6.98 -5.64 0.19
N ALA A 27 8.31 -5.79 0.30
CA ALA A 27 9.26 -4.86 -0.28
C ALA A 27 9.14 -4.76 -1.81
N SER A 28 8.96 -5.90 -2.49
CA SER A 28 8.76 -5.94 -3.95
C SER A 28 7.48 -5.22 -4.37
N HIS A 29 6.39 -5.43 -3.65
CA HIS A 29 5.12 -4.75 -3.91
C HIS A 29 5.21 -3.25 -3.62
N ILE A 30 5.82 -2.84 -2.50
CA ILE A 30 6.01 -1.42 -2.16
C ILE A 30 6.82 -0.73 -3.27
N LYS A 31 7.93 -1.33 -3.71
CA LYS A 31 8.75 -0.77 -4.79
C LYS A 31 7.98 -0.61 -6.10
N ALA A 32 7.15 -1.60 -6.44
CA ALA A 32 6.32 -1.53 -7.64
C ALA A 32 5.26 -0.41 -7.54
N LEU A 33 4.60 -0.30 -6.38
CA LEU A 33 3.58 0.73 -6.13
C LEU A 33 4.17 2.13 -6.07
N GLU A 34 5.35 2.29 -5.49
CA GLU A 34 6.11 3.55 -5.48
C GLU A 34 6.49 3.96 -6.90
N LYS A 35 7.04 3.03 -7.70
CA LYS A 35 7.39 3.29 -9.10
C LYS A 35 6.19 3.71 -9.95
N ALA A 36 5.01 3.19 -9.63
CA ALA A 36 3.74 3.57 -10.28
C ALA A 36 3.12 4.84 -9.69
N GLU A 37 3.78 5.48 -8.71
CA GLU A 37 3.29 6.67 -8.00
C GLU A 37 1.93 6.46 -7.30
N PHE A 38 1.61 5.21 -6.94
CA PHE A 38 0.34 4.84 -6.28
C PHE A 38 0.38 5.02 -4.77
N ILE A 39 1.57 5.13 -4.19
CA ILE A 39 1.78 5.34 -2.76
C ILE A 39 2.81 6.45 -2.52
N HIS A 40 2.73 7.07 -1.35
CA HIS A 40 3.77 7.94 -0.80
C HIS A 40 4.53 7.18 0.29
N ILE A 41 5.84 7.43 0.37
CA ILE A 41 6.72 6.87 1.39
C ILE A 41 7.27 8.02 2.21
N GLU A 42 6.95 8.06 3.49
CA GLU A 42 7.46 9.04 4.44
C GLU A 42 8.39 8.36 5.44
N LYS A 43 9.65 8.80 5.47
CA LYS A 43 10.64 8.33 6.45
C LYS A 43 10.74 9.37 7.56
N GLN A 44 10.51 8.93 8.78
CA GLN A 44 10.63 9.75 9.98
C GLN A 44 11.42 9.02 11.07
N PHE A 45 11.74 9.72 12.13
CA PHE A 45 12.33 9.14 13.33
C PHE A 45 11.36 9.33 14.50
N ILE A 46 11.04 8.24 15.20
CA ILE A 46 10.32 8.29 16.47
C ILE A 46 11.35 8.01 17.56
N GLY A 47 11.79 9.09 18.22
CA GLY A 47 12.97 9.07 19.09
C GLY A 47 14.23 8.73 18.28
N LYS A 48 14.91 7.63 18.64
CA LYS A 48 16.13 7.15 17.94
C LYS A 48 15.86 6.07 16.88
N LYS A 49 14.59 5.69 16.65
CA LYS A 49 14.23 4.59 15.74
C LYS A 49 13.69 5.16 14.42
N PRO A 50 14.20 4.71 13.26
CA PRO A 50 13.59 5.04 11.98
C PRO A 50 12.20 4.39 11.88
N ASN A 51 11.24 5.13 11.37
CA ASN A 51 9.86 4.72 11.16
C ASN A 51 9.47 5.13 9.73
N THR A 52 8.98 4.18 8.94
CA THR A 52 8.54 4.45 7.57
C THR A 52 7.05 4.26 7.48
N ARG A 53 6.35 5.30 7.04
CA ARG A 53 4.90 5.29 6.79
C ARG A 53 4.65 5.23 5.29
N TYR A 54 3.65 4.44 4.94
CA TYR A 54 3.17 4.28 3.58
C TYR A 54 1.73 4.78 3.54
N SER A 55 1.40 5.66 2.60
CA SER A 55 0.04 6.15 2.38
C SER A 55 -0.29 6.05 0.90
N THR A 56 -1.58 6.02 0.54
CA THR A 56 -1.95 5.96 -0.88
C THR A 56 -2.01 7.37 -1.50
N SER A 57 -1.56 7.50 -2.74
CA SER A 57 -1.66 8.74 -3.51
C SER A 57 -3.06 8.92 -4.11
N LYS A 58 -3.36 10.12 -4.63
CA LYS A 58 -4.62 10.34 -5.39
C LYS A 58 -4.72 9.42 -6.60
N LEU A 59 -3.61 9.22 -7.32
CA LEU A 59 -3.52 8.31 -8.46
C LEU A 59 -3.76 6.86 -8.02
N GLY A 60 -3.10 6.43 -6.94
CA GLY A 60 -3.27 5.09 -6.39
C GLY A 60 -4.72 4.79 -5.98
N LYS A 61 -5.43 5.75 -5.38
CA LYS A 61 -6.86 5.61 -5.07
C LYS A 61 -7.71 5.39 -6.32
N LEU A 62 -7.45 6.17 -7.37
CA LEU A 62 -8.17 6.07 -8.63
C LEU A 62 -7.94 4.72 -9.31
N GLU A 63 -6.69 4.32 -9.47
CA GLU A 63 -6.32 3.08 -10.15
C GLU A 63 -6.76 1.84 -9.37
N PHE A 64 -6.68 1.88 -8.04
CA PHE A 64 -7.20 0.79 -7.21
C PHE A 64 -8.72 0.63 -7.36
N LYS A 65 -9.48 1.73 -7.39
CA LYS A 65 -10.93 1.67 -7.63
C LYS A 65 -11.25 1.10 -9.02
N LYS A 66 -10.49 1.49 -10.06
CA LYS A 66 -10.62 0.88 -11.40
C LYS A 66 -10.35 -0.62 -11.38
N HIS A 67 -9.31 -1.04 -10.67
CA HIS A 67 -8.95 -2.45 -10.52
C HIS A 67 -10.07 -3.26 -9.86
N ILE A 68 -10.62 -2.80 -8.73
CA ILE A 68 -11.75 -3.48 -8.07
C ILE A 68 -12.98 -3.53 -8.97
N ASN A 69 -13.33 -2.42 -9.64
CA ASN A 69 -14.44 -2.41 -10.59
C ASN A 69 -14.25 -3.41 -11.75
N ALA A 70 -13.01 -3.63 -12.20
CA ALA A 70 -12.71 -4.61 -13.23
C ALA A 70 -12.91 -6.04 -12.70
N LEU A 71 -12.42 -6.33 -11.49
CA LEU A 71 -12.63 -7.63 -10.84
C LEU A 71 -14.12 -7.93 -10.59
N GLU A 72 -14.89 -6.94 -10.12
CA GLU A 72 -16.33 -7.11 -9.93
C GLU A 72 -17.06 -7.48 -11.23
N LYS A 73 -16.66 -6.88 -12.36
CA LYS A 73 -17.25 -7.19 -13.67
C LYS A 73 -16.94 -8.61 -14.11
N LEU A 74 -15.75 -9.14 -13.78
CA LEU A 74 -15.38 -10.53 -14.09
C LEU A 74 -16.19 -11.54 -13.27
N ILE A 75 -16.56 -11.21 -12.03
CA ILE A 75 -17.33 -12.10 -11.16
C ILE A 75 -18.83 -12.06 -11.46
N LYS A 76 -19.35 -10.93 -11.98
CA LYS A 76 -20.77 -10.75 -12.33
C LYS A 76 -21.13 -11.26 -13.74
N GLN A 77 -20.20 -11.90 -14.44
CA GLN A 77 -20.43 -12.63 -15.69
C GLN A 77 -20.77 -14.08 -15.37
#